data_AF-A0A496YPY8-F1
#
_entry.id   AF-A0A496YPY8-F1
#
_cell.length_a   1.000
_cell.length_b   1.000
_cell.length_c   1.000
_cell.angle_alpha   90.00
_cell.angle_beta   90.00
_cell.angle_gamma   90.00
#
_symmetry.space_group_name_H-M   'P 1'
#
loop_
_entity.id
_entity.type
_entity.pdbx_description
1 polymer ?
#
loop_
_entity_poly.entity_id
_entity_poly.type
_entity_poly.pdbx_seq_one_letter_code
_entity_poly.pdbx_strand_id
1 'polypeptide(L)'
;NLIAEGLTTPADIRDTHLDMGEGGWCEGDTSGVQSGRFRGMLRGYRTPVKNLYMCSSGSPGGPGIGRGSSYNCYNTIADDLGLPKPEN
;
A
#
# COMPACT_ATOMS: atom_id res chain seq x y z
N ASN A 1 40.10 -0.80 4.31
CA ASN A 1 39.46 -0.24 5.51
C ASN A 1 37.96 -0.14 5.27
N LEU A 2 37.16 -0.83 6.09
CA LEU A 2 35.69 -0.76 6.09
C LEU A 2 35.28 0.24 7.19
N ILE A 3 34.41 1.20 6.88
CA ILE A 3 34.02 2.29 7.80
C ILE A 3 32.70 1.96 8.53
N ALA A 4 31.77 1.27 7.87
CA ALA A 4 30.56 0.72 8.47
C ALA A 4 29.93 -0.34 7.55
N GLU A 5 29.11 -1.22 8.12
CA GLU A 5 28.18 -2.09 7.40
C GLU A 5 26.81 -2.08 8.08
N GLY A 6 25.77 -2.42 7.34
CA GLY A 6 24.41 -2.56 7.85
C GLY A 6 23.72 -3.72 7.14
N LEU A 7 23.14 -4.62 7.92
CA LEU A 7 22.36 -5.75 7.43
C LEU A 7 20.93 -5.57 7.95
N THR A 8 19.97 -5.61 7.04
CA THR A 8 18.54 -5.68 7.38
C THR A 8 18.00 -6.98 6.82
N THR A 9 17.54 -7.84 7.71
CA THR A 9 16.96 -9.14 7.39
C THR A 9 15.44 -9.07 7.44
N PRO A 10 14.72 -10.05 6.83
CA PRO A 10 13.28 -10.15 6.98
C PRO A 10 12.80 -10.27 8.44
N ALA A 11 13.64 -10.82 9.34
CA ALA A 11 13.35 -10.84 10.77
C ALA A 11 13.37 -9.41 11.35
N ASP A 12 14.41 -8.63 11.03
CA ASP A 12 14.50 -7.24 11.47
C ASP A 12 13.32 -6.40 10.96
N ILE A 13 12.89 -6.61 9.73
CA ILE A 13 11.70 -5.94 9.17
C ILE A 13 10.45 -6.32 9.93
N ARG A 14 10.21 -7.61 10.19
CA ARG A 14 9.05 -8.07 10.97
C ARG A 14 9.01 -7.46 12.37
N ASP A 15 10.18 -7.31 13.00
CA ASP A 15 10.31 -6.79 14.35
C ASP A 15 10.15 -5.26 14.42
N THR A 16 10.46 -4.55 13.32
CA THR A 16 10.42 -3.07 13.26
C THR A 16 9.20 -2.50 12.53
N HIS A 17 8.59 -3.28 11.64
CA HIS A 17 7.47 -2.89 10.78
C HIS A 17 6.35 -3.92 10.93
N LEU A 18 5.43 -3.65 11.85
CA LEU A 18 4.35 -4.57 12.26
C LEU A 18 3.41 -4.96 11.11
N ASP A 19 3.32 -4.13 10.08
CA ASP A 19 2.50 -4.33 8.88
C ASP A 19 3.22 -5.12 7.77
N MET A 20 4.54 -5.27 7.85
CA MET A 20 5.36 -6.03 6.89
C MET A 20 5.55 -7.48 7.37
N GLY A 21 4.44 -8.21 7.49
CA GLY A 21 4.44 -9.63 7.86
C GLY A 21 5.41 -10.44 7.00
N GLU A 22 6.11 -11.39 7.61
CA GLU A 22 7.20 -12.17 6.97
C GLU A 22 8.37 -11.33 6.42
N GLY A 23 8.45 -10.03 6.75
CA GLY A 23 9.43 -9.09 6.20
C GLY A 23 9.07 -8.61 4.78
N GLY A 24 7.83 -8.83 4.34
CA GLY A 24 7.39 -8.52 2.98
C GLY A 24 7.08 -7.03 2.80
N TRP A 25 7.84 -6.36 1.94
CA TRP A 25 7.66 -4.94 1.59
C TRP A 25 6.38 -4.59 0.81
N CYS A 26 5.61 -5.61 0.45
CA CYS A 26 4.31 -5.43 -0.22
C CYS A 26 3.13 -5.46 0.77
N GLU A 27 3.39 -5.56 2.08
CA GLU A 27 2.38 -5.67 3.14
C GLU A 27 1.37 -6.80 2.88
N GLY A 28 1.84 -7.89 2.28
CA GLY A 28 1.04 -9.05 1.87
C GLY A 28 1.59 -9.72 0.61
N ASP A 29 1.05 -10.89 0.28
CA ASP A 29 1.47 -11.64 -0.91
C ASP A 29 1.14 -10.85 -2.20
N THR A 30 2.06 -10.91 -3.16
CA THR A 30 1.92 -10.30 -4.50
C THR A 30 2.07 -11.37 -5.58
N SER A 31 1.54 -12.56 -5.31
CA SER A 31 1.38 -13.62 -6.30
C SER A 31 0.69 -13.10 -7.57
N GLY A 32 0.85 -13.80 -8.69
CA GLY A 32 0.28 -13.36 -9.98
C GLY A 32 -1.23 -13.10 -9.93
N VAL A 33 -1.96 -13.83 -9.07
CA VAL A 33 -3.41 -13.68 -8.86
C VAL A 33 -3.78 -12.56 -7.88
N GLN A 34 -2.81 -12.01 -7.15
CA GLN A 34 -2.98 -10.93 -6.16
C GLN A 34 -2.18 -9.69 -6.52
N SER A 35 -1.78 -9.52 -7.79
CA SER A 35 -1.00 -8.37 -8.22
C SER A 35 -1.88 -7.24 -8.80
N GLY A 36 -1.44 -5.99 -8.61
CA GLY A 36 -2.08 -4.80 -9.16
C GLY A 36 -3.54 -4.65 -8.75
N ARG A 37 -4.46 -4.67 -9.72
CA ARG A 37 -5.90 -4.52 -9.48
C ARG A 37 -6.51 -5.68 -8.67
N PHE A 38 -5.83 -6.82 -8.60
CA PHE A 38 -6.34 -8.03 -7.96
C PHE A 38 -5.98 -8.12 -6.47
N ARG A 39 -5.45 -7.05 -5.85
CA ARG A 39 -5.13 -6.97 -4.40
C ARG A 39 -6.34 -6.99 -3.44
N GLY A 40 -7.51 -7.44 -3.90
CA GLY A 40 -8.53 -8.01 -3.02
C GLY A 40 -9.36 -7.05 -2.15
N MET A 41 -9.33 -5.74 -2.37
CA MET A 41 -10.24 -4.84 -1.63
C MET A 41 -11.63 -4.79 -2.26
N LEU A 42 -12.63 -5.38 -1.57
CA LEU A 42 -14.01 -5.54 -2.06
C LEU A 42 -14.71 -4.21 -2.43
N ARG A 43 -14.31 -3.09 -1.82
CA ARG A 43 -14.89 -1.75 -2.06
C ARG A 43 -13.88 -0.75 -2.63
N GLY A 44 -12.85 -1.24 -3.31
CA GLY A 44 -11.73 -0.40 -3.73
C GLY A 44 -11.02 0.17 -2.50
N TYR A 45 -10.81 1.49 -2.44
CA TYR A 45 -10.11 2.14 -1.32
C TYR A 45 -10.99 2.41 -0.08
N ARG A 46 -12.29 2.09 -0.12
CA ARG A 46 -13.22 2.36 0.99
C ARG A 46 -13.16 1.25 2.04
N THR A 47 -13.05 1.64 3.31
CA THR A 47 -13.21 0.69 4.42
C THR A 47 -14.68 0.53 4.82
N PRO A 48 -15.03 -0.42 5.70
CA PRO A 48 -16.37 -0.49 6.29
C PRO A 48 -16.72 0.71 7.18
N VAL A 49 -15.72 1.45 7.68
CA VAL A 49 -15.90 2.62 8.53
C VAL A 49 -16.11 3.86 7.65
N LYS A 50 -17.17 4.62 7.93
CA LYS A 50 -17.51 5.84 7.17
C LYS A 50 -16.36 6.85 7.25
N ASN A 51 -16.02 7.45 6.11
CA ASN A 51 -14.94 8.44 5.96
C ASN A 51 -13.54 7.91 6.33
N LEU A 52 -13.35 6.59 6.38
CA LEU A 52 -12.05 5.94 6.52
C LEU A 52 -11.71 5.19 5.23
N TYR A 53 -10.55 5.49 4.68
CA TYR A 53 -10.04 4.96 3.42
C TYR A 53 -8.67 4.34 3.66
N MET A 54 -8.32 3.34 2.87
CA MET A 54 -7.05 2.63 2.99
C MET A 54 -6.28 2.71 1.68
N CYS A 55 -5.09 3.29 1.71
CA CYS A 55 -4.10 3.23 0.64
C CYS A 55 -2.77 2.76 1.23
N SER A 56 -2.14 1.78 0.59
CA SER A 56 -0.79 1.33 0.93
C SER A 56 -0.22 0.45 -0.19
N SER A 57 0.95 -0.16 0.04
CA SER A 57 1.54 -1.18 -0.83
C SER A 57 0.65 -2.45 -0.92
N GLY A 58 -0.12 -2.74 0.14
CA GLY A 58 -1.15 -3.78 0.18
C GLY A 58 -2.43 -3.48 -0.63
N SER A 59 -2.65 -2.24 -1.07
CA SER A 59 -3.87 -1.81 -1.77
C SER A 59 -3.78 -1.99 -3.30
N PRO A 60 -4.90 -1.95 -4.05
CA PRO A 60 -4.86 -1.88 -5.51
C PRO A 60 -3.90 -0.79 -6.00
N GLY A 61 -3.15 -1.11 -7.06
CA GLY A 61 -1.95 -0.35 -7.46
C GLY A 61 -0.66 -1.09 -7.06
N GLY A 62 -0.66 -1.70 -5.87
CA GLY A 62 0.42 -2.56 -5.40
C GLY A 62 1.65 -1.82 -4.88
N PRO A 63 2.74 -2.55 -4.66
CA PRO A 63 3.95 -2.04 -4.00
C PRO A 63 4.78 -1.13 -4.93
N GLY A 64 5.46 -0.16 -4.32
CA GLY A 64 6.37 0.76 -5.01
C GLY A 64 5.84 2.19 -5.08
N ILE A 65 6.78 3.14 -5.03
CA ILE A 65 6.52 4.58 -4.85
C ILE A 65 5.63 5.15 -5.98
N GLY A 66 5.83 4.69 -7.22
CA GLY A 66 5.12 5.21 -8.40
C GLY A 66 3.79 4.53 -8.73
N ARG A 67 3.31 3.56 -7.94
CA ARG A 67 2.15 2.72 -8.30
C ARG A 67 0.77 3.34 -8.03
N GLY A 68 0.73 4.60 -7.57
CA GLY A 68 -0.48 5.43 -7.62
C GLY A 68 -1.62 5.00 -6.68
N SER A 69 -1.39 4.13 -5.69
CA SER A 69 -2.43 3.73 -4.74
C SER A 69 -3.00 4.94 -3.99
N SER A 70 -2.14 5.85 -3.54
CA SER A 70 -2.55 7.11 -2.89
C SER A 70 -3.32 8.04 -3.84
N TYR A 71 -2.93 8.12 -5.11
CA TYR A 71 -3.62 8.94 -6.12
C TYR A 71 -5.05 8.43 -6.36
N ASN A 72 -5.20 7.12 -6.55
CA ASN A 72 -6.50 6.49 -6.75
C ASN A 72 -7.38 6.56 -5.49
N CYS A 73 -6.77 6.43 -4.30
CA CYS A 73 -7.45 6.61 -3.03
C CYS A 73 -7.97 8.04 -2.88
N TYR A 74 -7.14 9.04 -3.20
CA TYR A 74 -7.56 10.44 -3.18
C TYR A 74 -8.73 10.69 -4.15
N ASN A 75 -8.69 10.15 -5.36
CA ASN A 75 -9.81 10.27 -6.30
C ASN A 75 -11.11 9.64 -5.74
N THR A 76 -11.00 8.54 -5.01
CA THR A 76 -12.14 7.90 -4.32
C THR A 76 -12.70 8.79 -3.21
N ILE A 77 -11.83 9.41 -2.42
CA ILE A 77 -12.21 10.37 -1.37
C ILE A 77 -12.88 11.60 -1.99
N ALA A 78 -12.32 12.10 -3.09
CA ALA A 78 -12.83 13.27 -3.78
C ALA A 78 -14.23 13.02 -4.35
N ASP A 79 -14.50 11.83 -4.90
CA ASP A 79 -15.84 11.43 -5.33
C ASP A 79 -16.84 11.36 -4.18
N ASP A 80 -16.46 10.79 -3.04
CA ASP A 80 -17.35 10.63 -1.89
C ASP A 80 -17.68 11.95 -1.19
N LEU A 81 -16.75 12.92 -1.24
CA LEU A 81 -16.84 14.20 -0.52
C LEU A 81 -17.13 15.40 -1.44
N GLY A 82 -17.19 15.22 -2.76
CA GLY A 82 -17.39 16.30 -3.73
C GLY A 82 -16.19 17.26 -3.82
N LEU A 83 -14.97 16.76 -3.67
CA LEU A 83 -13.73 17.55 -3.72
C LEU A 83 -13.17 17.62 -5.15
N PRO A 84 -12.35 18.63 -5.47
CA PRO A 84 -11.64 18.68 -6.74
C PRO A 84 -10.63 17.53 -6.87
N LYS A 85 -10.51 16.98 -8.07
CA LYS A 85 -9.51 15.96 -8.43
C LYS A 85 -8.25 16.61 -9.01
N PRO A 86 -7.09 15.95 -8.92
CA PRO A 86 -5.86 16.49 -9.50
C PRO A 86 -5.96 16.52 -11.03
N GLU A 87 -5.47 17.58 -11.64
CA GLU A 87 -5.35 17.69 -13.10
C GLU A 87 -4.06 16.98 -13.56
N ASN A 88 -4.11 16.25 -14.67
CA ASN A 88 -2.96 15.53 -15.23
C ASN A 88 -2.06 16.44 -16.05
#